data_AF-A0A561TSN7-F1
#
_entry.id   AF-A0A561TSN7-F1
#
_cell.length_a   1.000
_cell.length_b   1.000
_cell.length_c   1.000
_cell.angle_alpha   90.00
_cell.angle_beta   90.00
_cell.angle_gamma   90.00
#
_symmetry.space_group_name_H-M   'P 1'
#
loop_
_entity.id
_entity.type
_entity.pdbx_description
1 polymer ?
#
loop_
_entity_poly.entity_id
_entity_poly.type
_entity_poly.pdbx_seq_one_letter_code
_entity_poly.pdbx_strand_id
1 'polypeptide(L)' 'MGPTRSDAYAFLVSDEEFDAAFARIREAGLTFYADPHFKLPGEINHHGGRGVYFLDLAGHGLEILTRPYGSHPQPFGG' A
#
# COMPACT_ATOMS: atom_id res chain seq x y z
N MET A 1 -18.84 13.89 17.55
CA MET A 1 -17.51 13.63 16.94
C MET A 1 -17.75 12.68 15.79
N GLY A 2 -17.65 13.16 14.54
CA GLY A 2 -17.82 12.32 13.35
C GLY A 2 -16.62 11.37 13.22
N PRO A 3 -16.73 10.27 12.45
CA PRO A 3 -15.60 9.38 12.23
C PRO A 3 -14.44 10.22 11.68
N THR A 4 -13.29 10.19 12.34
CA THR A 4 -12.03 10.70 11.78
C THR A 4 -11.88 10.04 10.42
N ARG A 5 -11.93 10.85 9.37
CA ARG A 5 -11.75 10.38 8.00
C ARG A 5 -10.41 9.64 8.00
N SER A 6 -10.44 8.33 7.83
CA SER A 6 -9.22 7.54 7.65
C SER A 6 -8.66 7.95 6.29
N ASP A 7 -7.86 9.02 6.28
CA ASP A 7 -7.22 9.49 5.07
C ASP A 7 -6.20 8.42 4.66
N ALA A 8 -6.46 7.80 3.50
CA ALA A 8 -5.58 6.84 2.89
C ALA A 8 -4.75 7.56 1.82
N TYR A 9 -3.44 7.63 2.00
CA TYR A 9 -2.53 8.24 1.03
C TYR A 9 -1.76 7.15 0.29
N ALA A 10 -1.84 7.16 -1.03
CA ALA A 10 -1.19 6.19 -1.90
C ALA A 10 -0.07 6.86 -2.71
N PHE A 11 1.14 6.31 -2.63
CA PHE A 11 2.32 6.78 -3.33
C PHE A 11 2.69 5.79 -4.44
N LEU A 12 2.60 6.25 -5.70
CA LEU A 12 3.13 5.50 -6.83
C LEU A 12 4.62 5.78 -6.96
N VAL A 13 5.43 4.73 -6.79
CA VAL A 13 6.90 4.81 -6.81
C VAL A 13 7.49 3.80 -7.79
N SER A 14 8.78 3.95 -8.10
CA SER A 14 9.52 2.93 -8.84
C SER A 14 9.79 1.69 -7.98
N ASP A 15 10.22 0.60 -8.62
CA ASP A 15 10.61 -0.63 -7.91
C ASP A 15 11.78 -0.42 -6.94
N GLU A 16 12.79 0.38 -7.31
CA GLU A 16 13.93 0.68 -6.44
C GLU A 16 13.51 1.50 -5.21
N GLU A 17 12.63 2.49 -5.41
CA GLU A 17 12.07 3.29 -4.32
C GLU A 17 11.19 2.46 -3.39
N PHE A 18 10.43 1.50 -3.92
CA PHE A 18 9.66 0.56 -3.13
C PHE A 18 10.57 -0.25 -2.19
N ASP A 19 11.66 -0.80 -2.72
CA ASP A 19 12.61 -1.59 -1.91
C ASP A 19 13.26 -0.75 -0.81
N ALA A 20 13.67 0.48 -1.14
CA ALA A 20 14.24 1.42 -0.17
C ALA A 20 13.23 1.83 0.92
N ALA A 21 11.98 2.10 0.54
CA ALA A 21 10.93 2.46 1.51
C ALA A 21 10.51 1.27 2.37
N PHE A 22 10.38 0.08 1.77
CA PHE A 22 10.02 -1.14 2.47
C PHE A 22 11.10 -1.56 3.47
N ALA A 23 12.37 -1.40 3.14
CA ALA A 23 13.47 -1.59 4.09
C ALA A 23 13.30 -0.70 5.33
N ARG A 24 13.02 0.60 5.14
CA ARG A 24 12.79 1.54 6.25
C ARG A 24 11.58 1.18 7.11
N ILE A 25 10.48 0.74 6.51
CA ILE A 25 9.29 0.28 7.23
C ILE A 25 9.63 -0.91 8.15
N ARG A 26 10.43 -1.86 7.64
CA ARG A 26 10.88 -3.01 8.41
C ARG A 26 11.87 -2.63 9.51
N GLU A 27 12.83 -1.76 9.22
CA GLU A 27 13.81 -1.25 10.20
C GLU A 27 13.13 -0.45 11.32
N ALA A 28 12.07 0.28 11.01
CA ALA A 28 11.26 1.00 11.98
C ALA A 28 10.35 0.08 12.82
N GLY A 29 10.29 -1.22 12.52
CA GLY A 29 9.42 -2.19 13.21
C GLY A 29 7.93 -1.92 13.00
N LEU A 30 7.56 -1.23 11.92
CA LEU A 30 6.16 -0.94 11.61
C LEU A 30 5.48 -2.20 11.08
N THR A 31 4.25 -2.45 11.54
CA THR A 31 3.43 -3.52 10.97
C THR A 31 2.94 -3.08 9.59
N PHE A 32 3.17 -3.95 8.62
CA PHE A 32 2.75 -3.74 7.23
C PHE A 32 1.82 -4.86 6.79
N TYR A 33 1.04 -4.59 5.74
CA TYR A 33 -0.07 -5.44 5.32
C TYR A 33 -0.17 -5.52 3.80
N ALA A 34 -0.65 -6.64 3.30
CA ALA A 34 -0.90 -6.83 1.87
C ALA A 34 -2.24 -6.24 1.40
N ASP A 35 -3.13 -5.89 2.33
CA ASP A 35 -4.49 -5.44 2.01
C ASP A 35 -4.89 -4.16 2.76
N PRO A 36 -5.77 -3.33 2.17
CA PRO A 36 -6.21 -2.08 2.78
C PRO A 36 -7.10 -2.27 4.02
N HIS A 37 -7.58 -3.49 4.28
CA HIS A 37 -8.36 -3.80 5.47
C HIS A 37 -7.49 -4.28 6.64
N PHE A 38 -6.16 -4.26 6.48
CA PHE A 38 -5.19 -4.64 7.50
C PHE A 38 -5.40 -6.06 8.05
N LYS A 39 -5.78 -7.02 7.20
CA LYS A 39 -6.08 -8.41 7.60
C LYS A 39 -4.89 -9.36 7.44
N LEU A 40 -3.94 -9.02 6.57
CA LEU A 40 -2.79 -9.86 6.23
C LEU A 40 -1.48 -9.19 6.67
N PRO A 41 -1.16 -9.19 7.98
CA PRO A 41 0.08 -8.59 8.48
C PRO A 41 1.31 -9.38 8.02
N GLY A 42 2.36 -8.67 7.65
CA GLY A 42 3.66 -9.27 7.26
C GLY A 42 3.76 -9.68 5.80
N GLU A 43 2.72 -9.43 4.99
CA GLU A 43 2.70 -9.72 3.56
C GLU A 43 2.65 -8.44 2.73
N ILE A 44 3.07 -8.52 1.47
CA ILE A 44 2.96 -7.44 0.49
C ILE A 44 2.04 -7.87 -0.66
N ASN A 45 1.34 -6.91 -1.26
CA ASN A 45 0.49 -7.11 -2.42
C ASN A 45 1.34 -7.30 -3.69
N HIS A 46 0.98 -8.27 -4.53
CA HIS A 46 1.65 -8.56 -5.81
C HIS A 46 0.73 -8.48 -7.05
N HIS A 47 -0.46 -7.87 -6.93
CA HIS A 47 -1.46 -7.85 -8.00
C HIS A 47 -1.10 -6.86 -9.13
N GLY A 48 -0.25 -7.30 -10.06
CA GLY A 48 0.14 -6.53 -11.26
C GLY A 48 1.30 -5.55 -11.04
N GLY A 49 1.81 -5.48 -9.80
CA GLY A 49 2.95 -4.70 -9.34
C GLY A 49 3.29 -5.12 -7.91
N ARG A 50 3.92 -4.25 -7.13
CA ARG A 50 4.14 -4.44 -5.68
C ARG A 50 3.41 -3.36 -4.92
N GLY A 51 2.79 -3.72 -3.79
CA GLY A 51 2.05 -2.80 -2.94
C GLY A 51 2.19 -3.16 -1.48
N VAL A 52 2.24 -2.17 -0.59
CA VAL A 52 2.25 -2.41 0.85
C VAL A 52 1.47 -1.33 1.58
N TYR A 53 0.67 -1.75 2.56
CA TYR A 53 -0.08 -0.88 3.45
C TYR A 53 0.56 -0.83 4.83
N PHE A 54 0.61 0.35 5.45
CA PHE A 54 1.07 0.53 6.83
C PHE A 54 0.38 1.74 7.45
N LEU A 55 0.44 1.83 8.77
CA LEU A 55 -0.13 2.97 9.51
C LEU A 55 0.97 3.94 9.91
N ASP A 56 0.70 5.23 9.81
CA ASP A 56 1.52 6.24 10.50
C ASP A 56 1.22 6.26 12.01
N LEU A 57 1.99 7.05 12.76
CA LEU A 57 1.79 7.19 14.21
C LEU A 57 0.45 7.86 14.60
N ALA A 58 -0.21 8.54 13.65
CA ALA A 58 -1.52 9.15 13.84
C ALA A 58 -2.67 8.20 13.47
N GLY A 59 -2.37 7.01 12.93
CA GLY A 59 -3.36 6.03 12.48
C GLY A 59 -3.89 6.27 11.06
N HIS A 60 -3.22 7.10 10.25
CA HIS A 60 -3.54 7.23 8.82
C HIS A 60 -3.02 6.03 8.03
N GLY A 61 -3.82 5.61 7.05
CA GLY A 61 -3.43 4.56 6.12
C GLY A 61 -2.45 5.11 5.09
N LEU A 62 -1.26 4.55 5.03
CA LEU A 62 -0.28 4.84 3.99
C LEU A 62 -0.13 3.61 3.11
N GLU A 63 -0.09 3.85 1.80
CA GLU A 63 0.12 2.84 0.79
C GLU A 63 1.27 3.23 -0.13
N ILE A 64 2.19 2.29 -0.40
CA ILE A 64 3.22 2.44 -1.41
C ILE A 64 2.98 1.37 -2.46
N LEU A 65 2.90 1.76 -3.74
CA LEU A 65 2.65 0.86 -4.86
C LEU A 65 3.58 1.15 -6.03
N THR A 66 3.94 0.13 -6.81
CA THR A 66 4.81 0.29 -7.99
C THR A 66 4.06 0.36 -9.31
N ARG A 67 2.75 0.08 -9.30
CA ARG A 67 1.89 0.07 -10.49
C ARG A 67 0.53 0.68 -10.20
N PRO A 68 0.05 1.60 -11.04
CA PRO A 68 -1.24 2.23 -10.82
C PRO A 68 -2.36 1.19 -10.89
N TYR A 69 -3.34 1.34 -10.02
CA TYR A 69 -4.60 0.62 -10.05
C TYR A 69 -5.27 0.77 -11.43
N GLY A 70 -5.68 -0.36 -12.02
CA GLY A 70 -6.42 -0.35 -13.30
C GLY A 70 -5.57 -0.42 -14.57
N SER A 71 -4.28 -0.79 -14.51
CA SER A 71 -3.48 -1.11 -15.70
C SER A 71 -3.76 -2.50 -16.31
N HIS A 72 -4.83 -3.17 -15.88
CA HIS A 72 -5.45 -4.22 -16.68
C HIS A 72 -6.34 -3.54 -17.72
N PRO A 73 -6.13 -3.74 -19.05
CA PRO A 73 -7.19 -3.41 -19.99
C PRO A 73 -8.42 -4.18 -19.55
N GLN A 74 -9.51 -3.49 -19.21
CA GLN A 74 -10.79 -4.17 -19.15
C GLN A 74 -10.98 -4.81 -20.52
N PRO A 75 -11.20 -6.13 -20.64
CA PRO A 75 -11.67 -6.66 -21.91
C PRO A 75 -12.99 -5.94 -22.18
N PHE A 76 -12.99 -5.07 -23.19
CA PHE A 76 -14.23 -4.56 -23.76
C PHE A 76 -15.01 -5.78 -24.25
N GLY A 77 -15.94 -6.24 -23.45
CA GLY A 77 -17.02 -7.10 -23.90
C GLY A 77 -17.96 -6.26 -24.75
N GLY A 78 -18.00 -6.56 -26.04
CA GLY A 78 -18.94 -6.05 -27.04
C GLY A 78 -18.96 -7.00 -28.22
#